data_AF-A0A0R2TYW0-F1
#
_entry.id   AF-A0A0R2TYW0-F1
#
_cell.length_a   1.000
_cell.length_b   1.000
_cell.length_c   1.000
_cell.angle_alpha   90.00
_cell.angle_beta   90.00
_cell.angle_gamma   90.00
#
_symmetry.space_group_name_H-M   'P 1'
#
loop_
_entity.id
_entity.type
_entity.pdbx_description
1 polymer ?
#
loop_
_entity_poly.entity_id
_entity_poly.type
_entity_poly.pdbx_seq_one_letter_code
_entity_poly.pdbx_strand_id
1 'polypeptide(L)'
;MVIQAAIEGLGVALGREPLVIEALRDGRLVRPFPETTKSPFAYWLVRRKEKQERKKIGEFLEWIKFEAQQQPTLPEFRRPNQAV
;
A
#
# COMPACT_ATOMS: atom_id res chain seq x y z
N MET A 1 -15.21 3.72 3.04
CA MET A 1 -14.21 3.74 1.94
C MET A 1 -14.28 2.43 1.19
N VAL A 2 -13.89 2.38 -0.10
CA VAL A 2 -14.02 1.18 -0.95
C VAL A 2 -13.29 -0.05 -0.38
N ILE A 3 -12.10 0.13 0.22
CA ILE A 3 -11.36 -0.98 0.87
C ILE A 3 -12.14 -1.56 2.05
N GLN A 4 -12.73 -0.70 2.88
CA GLN A 4 -13.50 -1.14 4.04
C GLN A 4 -14.75 -1.93 3.62
N ALA A 5 -15.43 -1.50 2.55
CA ALA A 5 -16.56 -2.24 2.00
C ALA A 5 -16.15 -3.65 1.50
N ALA A 6 -14.95 -3.78 0.91
CA ALA A 6 -14.41 -5.10 0.53
C ALA A 6 -14.06 -5.97 1.75
N ILE A 7 -13.52 -5.38 2.82
CA ILE A 7 -13.27 -6.08 4.10
C ILE A 7 -14.59 -6.61 4.69
N GLU A 8 -15.66 -5.84 4.57
CA GLU A 8 -17.01 -6.20 5.03
C GLU A 8 -17.74 -7.18 4.09
N GLY A 9 -17.08 -7.64 3.02
CA GLY A 9 -17.65 -8.62 2.09
C GLY A 9 -18.69 -8.03 1.13
N LEU A 10 -18.79 -6.71 1.01
CA LEU A 10 -19.75 -6.03 0.14
C LEU A 10 -19.33 -6.03 -1.35
N GLY A 11 -18.15 -6.55 -1.69
CA GLY A 11 -17.69 -6.67 -3.06
C GLY A 11 -16.17 -6.77 -3.20
N VAL A 12 -15.68 -6.46 -4.41
CA VAL A 12 -14.25 -6.48 -4.77
C VAL A 12 -13.76 -5.04 -4.99
N ALA A 13 -12.53 -4.76 -4.56
CA ALA A 13 -11.91 -3.46 -4.68
C ALA A 13 -10.53 -3.53 -5.36
N LEU A 14 -10.20 -2.52 -6.16
CA LEU A 14 -8.83 -2.26 -6.59
C LEU A 14 -8.11 -1.44 -5.52
N GLY A 15 -7.19 -2.10 -4.81
CA GLY A 15 -6.40 -1.49 -3.73
C GLY A 15 -4.99 -1.07 -4.16
N ARG A 16 -4.43 -0.10 -3.45
CA ARG A 16 -2.99 0.18 -3.48
C ARG A 16 -2.31 -0.75 -2.49
N GLU A 17 -1.21 -1.38 -2.88
CA GLU A 17 -0.48 -2.34 -2.02
C GLU A 17 -0.27 -1.82 -0.59
N PRO A 18 0.28 -0.60 -0.35
CA PRO A 18 0.52 -0.12 1.02
C PRO A 18 -0.74 -0.02 1.88
N LEU A 19 -1.93 0.11 1.27
CA LEU A 19 -3.20 0.28 1.96
C LEU A 19 -3.89 -1.06 2.28
N VAL A 20 -3.45 -2.16 1.67
CA VAL A 20 -4.14 -3.46 1.76
C VAL A 20 -3.25 -4.59 2.24
N ILE A 21 -1.91 -4.44 2.26
CA ILE A 21 -0.99 -5.52 2.63
C ILE A 21 -1.30 -6.09 4.02
N GLU A 22 -1.53 -5.25 5.03
CA GLU A 22 -1.83 -5.74 6.38
C GLU A 22 -3.15 -6.52 6.41
N ALA A 23 -4.20 -6.01 5.74
CA ALA A 23 -5.46 -6.73 5.65
C ALA A 23 -5.33 -8.07 4.87
N LEU A 24 -4.45 -8.14 3.88
CA LEU A 24 -4.11 -9.38 3.17
C LEU A 24 -3.35 -10.37 4.07
N ARG A 25 -2.40 -9.88 4.88
CA ARG A 25 -1.62 -10.70 5.82
C ARG A 25 -2.48 -11.26 6.95
N ASP A 26 -3.39 -10.45 7.47
CA ASP A 26 -4.34 -10.84 8.53
C ASP A 26 -5.43 -11.78 8.01
N GLY A 27 -5.54 -12.00 6.69
CA GLY A 27 -6.60 -12.78 6.07
C GLY A 27 -7.97 -12.09 6.04
N ARG A 28 -8.04 -10.80 6.38
CA ARG A 28 -9.26 -9.97 6.28
C ARG A 28 -9.62 -9.65 4.82
N LEU A 29 -8.62 -9.65 3.95
CA LEU A 29 -8.79 -9.60 2.50
C LEU A 29 -8.06 -10.79 1.87
N VAL A 30 -8.53 -11.17 0.69
CA VAL A 30 -7.83 -12.09 -0.20
C VAL A 30 -7.51 -11.38 -1.52
N ARG A 31 -6.46 -11.83 -2.20
CA ARG A 31 -6.13 -11.37 -3.55
C ARG A 31 -6.70 -12.36 -4.57
N PRO A 32 -7.84 -12.06 -5.24
CA PRO A 32 -8.50 -13.02 -6.12
C PRO A 32 -7.78 -13.25 -7.45
N PHE A 33 -6.85 -12.37 -7.84
CA PHE A 33 -6.15 -12.38 -9.12
C PHE A 33 -4.64 -12.24 -8.92
N PRO A 34 -3.79 -12.98 -9.65
CA PRO A 34 -2.34 -12.85 -9.51
C PRO A 34 -1.79 -11.53 -10.09
N GLU A 35 -2.51 -10.86 -10.98
CA GLU A 35 -2.05 -9.69 -11.72
C GLU A 35 -1.93 -8.43 -10.85
N THR A 36 -0.89 -7.64 -11.11
CA THR A 36 -0.73 -6.28 -10.60
C THR A 36 -0.39 -5.33 -11.73
N THR A 37 -0.72 -4.05 -11.57
CA THR A 37 -0.38 -3.02 -12.54
C THR A 37 0.20 -1.80 -11.86
N LYS A 38 1.12 -1.12 -12.54
CA LYS A 38 1.65 0.15 -12.06
C LYS A 38 0.54 1.18 -12.11
N SER A 39 0.35 1.90 -11.02
CA SER A 39 -0.61 2.98 -11.02
C SER A 39 -0.10 4.18 -11.82
N PRO A 40 -0.98 4.90 -12.54
CA PRO A 40 -0.65 6.20 -13.12
C PRO A 40 -0.48 7.32 -12.07
N PHE A 41 -0.79 7.07 -10.79
CA PHE A 41 -0.65 8.07 -9.71
C PHE A 41 0.39 7.66 -8.67
N ALA A 42 1.07 8.67 -8.13
CA ALA A 42 2.09 8.56 -7.09
C ALA A 42 1.74 9.41 -5.86
N TYR A 43 2.36 9.09 -4.72
CA TYR A 43 2.34 9.91 -3.51
C TYR A 43 3.50 10.93 -3.56
N TRP A 44 3.23 12.19 -3.20
CA TRP A 44 4.19 13.28 -3.31
C TRP A 44 4.49 13.90 -1.95
N LEU A 45 5.76 14.10 -1.65
CA LEU A 45 6.20 14.90 -0.50
C LEU A 45 6.38 16.35 -0.96
N VAL A 46 5.43 17.20 -0.60
CA VAL A 46 5.39 18.60 -1.02
C VAL A 46 5.92 19.50 0.10
N ARG A 47 6.86 20.38 -0.25
CA ARG A 47 7.39 21.41 0.67
C ARG A 47 7.48 22.76 -0.03
N ARG A 48 7.40 23.85 0.74
CA ARG A 48 7.68 25.20 0.25
C ARG A 48 9.17 25.32 -0.12
N LYS A 49 9.46 25.93 -1.28
CA LYS A 49 10.83 26.16 -1.76
C LYS A 49 11.70 26.92 -0.74
N GLU A 50 11.12 27.91 -0.06
CA GLU A 50 11.77 28.72 0.98
C GLU A 50 12.33 27.91 2.17
N LYS A 51 11.88 26.67 2.36
CA LYS A 51 12.31 25.79 3.46
C LYS A 51 13.32 24.72 3.02
N GLN A 52 13.90 24.86 1.83
CA GLN A 52 14.80 23.86 1.22
C GLN A 52 16.06 23.59 2.06
N GLU A 53 16.60 24.60 2.74
CA GLU A 53 17.87 24.52 3.50
C GLU A 53 17.71 24.04 4.94
N ARG A 54 16.49 23.81 5.43
CA ARG A 54 16.31 23.34 6.82
C ARG A 54 16.71 21.87 6.94
N LYS A 55 17.88 21.61 7.53
CA LYS A 55 18.42 20.25 7.79
C LYS A 55 17.37 19.27 8.33
N LYS A 56 16.57 19.68 9.33
CA LYS A 56 15.50 18.86 9.91
C LYS A 56 14.46 18.37 8.90
N ILE A 57 14.12 19.19 7.90
CA ILE A 57 13.17 18.80 6.84
C ILE A 57 13.82 17.78 5.91
N GLY A 58 15.10 17.96 5.58
CA GLY A 58 15.85 16.97 4.79
C GLY A 58 15.89 15.62 5.48
N GLU A 59 16.26 15.59 6.76
CA GLU A 59 16.28 14.37 7.59
C GLU A 59 14.93 13.67 7.62
N PHE A 60 13.84 14.42 7.81
CA PHE A 60 12.49 13.85 7.81
C PHE A 60 12.08 13.28 6.44
N LEU A 61 12.42 13.97 5.34
CA LEU A 61 12.12 13.48 3.99
C LEU A 61 12.90 12.21 3.66
N GLU A 62 14.17 12.13 4.04
CA GLU A 62 14.97 10.91 3.87
C GLU A 62 14.43 9.77 4.73
N TRP A 63 14.02 10.04 5.96
CA TRP A 63 13.36 9.04 6.80
C TRP A 63 12.06 8.52 6.17
N ILE A 64 11.17 9.39 5.68
CA ILE A 64 9.94 8.93 5.00
C ILE A 64 10.23 8.07 3.78
N LYS A 65 11.25 8.43 2.97
CA LYS A 65 11.66 7.61 1.83
C LYS A 65 12.19 6.25 2.27
N PHE A 66 12.96 6.22 3.35
CA PHE A 66 13.45 4.97 3.93
C PHE A 66 12.29 4.08 4.36
N GLU A 67 11.33 4.60 5.13
CA GLU A 67 10.14 3.84 5.56
C GLU A 67 9.33 3.33 4.36
N ALA A 68 9.16 4.15 3.31
CA ALA A 68 8.46 3.74 2.10
C ALA A 68 9.17 2.60 1.34
N GLN A 69 10.50 2.50 1.45
CA GLN A 69 11.28 1.39 0.87
C GLN A 69 11.19 0.12 1.72
N GLN A 70 10.89 0.23 3.01
CA GLN A 70 10.66 -0.92 3.90
C GLN A 70 9.25 -1.53 3.72
N GLN A 71 8.49 -1.09 2.71
CA GLN A 71 7.17 -1.63 2.45
C GLN A 71 7.24 -3.16 2.30
N PRO A 72 6.46 -3.89 3.09
CA PRO A 72 6.17 -5.29 2.87
C PRO A 72 5.87 -5.67 1.42
N THR A 73 6.35 -6.83 1.00
CA THR A 73 5.91 -7.43 -0.27
C THR A 73 4.47 -7.92 -0.16
N LEU A 74 3.77 -7.93 -1.30
CA LEU A 74 2.46 -8.55 -1.40
C LEU A 74 2.53 -10.03 -1.02
N PRO A 75 1.60 -10.54 -0.20
CA PRO A 75 1.47 -11.97 0.05
C PRO A 75 1.29 -12.76 -1.26
N GLU A 76 1.74 -14.01 -1.26
CA GLU A 76 1.57 -14.90 -2.40
C GLU A 76 0.10 -15.07 -2.77
N PHE A 77 -0.17 -15.16 -4.06
CA PHE A 77 -1.50 -15.48 -4.56
C PHE A 77 -1.86 -16.91 -4.14
N ARG A 78 -2.85 -17.05 -3.25
CA ARG A 78 -3.41 -18.35 -2.87
C ARG A 78 -4.71 -18.58 -3.64
N ARG A 79 -4.78 -19.69 -4.38
CA ARG A 79 -6.02 -20.10 -5.05
C ARG A 79 -7.08 -20.44 -3.98
N PRO A 80 -8.35 -20.01 -4.16
CA PRO A 80 -9.42 -20.28 -3.18
C PRO A 80 -9.67 -21.75 -2.83
N ASN A 81 -9.20 -22.71 -3.64
CA ASN A 81 -9.47 -24.15 -3.49
C ASN A 81 -8.25 -25.01 -3.06
N GLN A 82 -7.29 -24.45 -2.32
CA GLN A 82 -6.16 -25.23 -1.74
C GLN A 82 -6.32 -25.52 -0.24
N ALA A 83 -7.54 -25.41 0.29
CA ALA A 83 -7.88 -25.82 1.65
C ALA A 83 -8.99 -26.88 1.61
N VAL A 84 -8.61 -28.11 1.27
CA VAL A 84 -9.27 -29.36 1.71
C VAL A 84 -8.19 -30.41 1.91
#